data_AF-A0A930E3K6-F1
#
_entry.id   AF-A0A930E3K6-F1
#
_cell.length_a   1.000
_cell.length_b   1.000
_cell.length_c   1.000
_cell.angle_alpha   90.00
_cell.angle_beta   90.00
_cell.angle_gamma   90.00
#
_symmetry.space_group_name_H-M   'P 1'
#
loop_
_entity.id
_entity.type
_entity.pdbx_description
1 polymer ?
#
loop_
_entity_poly.entity_id
_entity_poly.type
_entity_poly.pdbx_seq_one_letter_code
_entity_poly.pdbx_strand_id
1 'polypeptide(L)'
;VTKAWEDKNDQDGVRSNSVTIKLLADGVETGKKLVLTKANNWTGSFTDLDEYKAGKKIVYTIKEEPVGNGYKSVITGNEKGGFVVTNVRTPEQRIPKTGAGSNSALYTVLLGLSGTVIFSVFRRKRKENL
;
A
#
# COMPACT_ATOMS: atom_id res chain seq x y z
N VAL A 1 -11.34 12.72 -9.71
CA VAL A 1 -10.28 11.91 -9.07
C VAL A 1 -10.65 11.75 -7.62
N THR A 2 -10.67 10.51 -7.14
CA THR A 2 -10.97 10.17 -5.74
C THR A 2 -9.83 9.37 -5.17
N LYS A 3 -9.47 9.62 -3.91
CA LYS A 3 -8.41 8.91 -3.21
C LYS A 3 -8.99 8.00 -2.13
N ALA A 4 -8.51 6.76 -2.12
CA ALA A 4 -8.83 5.72 -1.16
C ALA A 4 -7.56 5.24 -0.45
N TRP A 5 -7.75 4.68 0.75
CA TRP A 5 -6.68 4.18 1.62
C TRP A 5 -7.00 2.77 2.10
N GLU A 6 -6.07 1.84 1.89
CA GLU A 6 -6.08 0.47 2.40
C GLU A 6 -4.92 0.30 3.38
N ASP A 7 -5.11 0.82 4.61
CA ASP A 7 -4.08 0.92 5.66
C ASP A 7 -4.64 0.67 7.07
N LYS A 8 -5.80 0.00 7.14
CA LYS A 8 -6.52 -0.31 8.39
C LYS A 8 -6.82 0.95 9.24
N ASN A 9 -7.35 1.99 8.59
CA ASN A 9 -7.69 3.26 9.22
C ASN A 9 -6.46 3.93 9.87
N ASP A 10 -5.36 4.00 9.12
CA ASP A 10 -4.09 4.57 9.56
C ASP A 10 -3.56 3.95 10.86
N GLN A 11 -3.61 2.62 10.97
CA GLN A 11 -3.18 1.87 12.17
C GLN A 11 -1.75 2.25 12.63
N ASP A 12 -0.87 2.54 11.67
CA ASP A 12 0.53 2.87 11.94
C ASP A 12 0.75 4.36 12.26
N GLY A 13 -0.24 5.24 12.00
CA GLY A 13 -0.14 6.69 12.22
C GLY A 13 0.83 7.39 11.27
N VAL A 14 0.99 6.88 10.04
CA VAL A 14 1.97 7.35 9.06
C VAL A 14 1.35 7.78 7.73
N ARG A 15 0.01 7.79 7.65
CA ARG A 15 -0.70 8.32 6.48
C ARG A 15 -0.33 9.79 6.28
N SER A 16 0.11 10.13 5.07
CA SER A 16 0.39 11.52 4.71
C SER A 16 -0.89 12.37 4.77
N ASN A 17 -0.77 13.63 5.19
CA ASN A 17 -1.89 14.58 5.21
C ASN A 17 -2.36 14.99 3.82
N SER A 18 -1.52 14.80 2.81
CA SER A 18 -1.80 15.13 1.42
C SER A 18 -1.14 14.16 0.45
N VAL A 19 -1.72 14.02 -0.74
CA VAL A 19 -1.09 13.39 -1.89
C VAL A 19 -1.18 14.30 -3.11
N THR A 20 -0.20 14.20 -4.01
CA THR A 20 -0.15 14.98 -5.23
C THR A 20 -0.40 14.08 -6.44
N ILE A 21 -1.45 14.39 -7.19
CA ILE A 21 -1.79 13.73 -8.44
C ILE A 21 -1.39 14.62 -9.61
N LYS A 22 -0.70 14.05 -10.59
CA LYS A 22 -0.29 14.70 -11.83
C LYS A 22 -1.18 14.23 -12.98
N LEU A 23 -1.53 15.15 -13.87
CA LEU A 23 -2.25 14.85 -15.10
C LEU A 23 -1.28 14.61 -16.26
N LEU A 24 -1.52 13.54 -17.01
CA LEU A 24 -0.81 13.21 -18.24
C LEU A 24 -1.77 13.29 -19.43
N ALA A 25 -1.30 13.84 -20.54
CA ALA A 25 -1.98 13.85 -21.84
C ALA A 25 -1.14 13.01 -22.82
N ASP A 26 -1.75 11.96 -23.38
CA ASP A 26 -1.07 11.01 -24.28
C ASP A 26 0.23 10.44 -23.67
N GLY A 27 0.22 10.20 -22.36
CA GLY A 27 1.36 9.67 -21.61
C GLY A 27 2.43 10.69 -21.22
N VAL A 28 2.23 11.98 -21.50
CA VAL A 28 3.18 13.06 -21.18
C VAL A 28 2.63 13.95 -20.06
N GLU A 29 3.45 14.29 -19.05
CA GLU A 29 3.04 15.19 -17.97
C GLU A 29 2.64 16.57 -18.52
N THR A 30 1.46 17.05 -18.12
CA THR A 30 0.92 18.36 -18.55
C THR A 30 1.40 19.53 -17.68
N GLY A 31 2.04 19.24 -16.55
CA GLY A 31 2.34 20.22 -15.50
C GLY A 31 1.16 20.53 -14.57
N LYS A 32 -0.09 20.17 -14.92
CA LYS A 32 -1.23 20.31 -14.01
C LYS A 32 -1.12 19.31 -12.86
N LYS A 33 -1.37 19.79 -11.64
CA LYS A 33 -1.35 19.01 -10.40
C LYS A 33 -2.65 19.20 -9.61
N LEU A 34 -3.01 18.18 -8.86
CA LEU A 34 -4.13 18.16 -7.94
C LEU A 34 -3.62 17.69 -6.58
N VAL A 35 -3.86 18.49 -5.52
CA VAL A 35 -3.52 18.10 -4.15
C VAL A 35 -4.77 17.59 -3.46
N LEU A 36 -4.75 16.32 -3.06
CA LEU A 36 -5.86 15.70 -2.33
C LEU A 36 -5.52 15.64 -0.85
N THR A 37 -6.48 16.01 -0.01
CA THR A 37 -6.34 16.11 1.45
C THR A 37 -7.62 15.66 2.14
N LYS A 38 -7.58 15.49 3.47
CA LYS A 38 -8.81 15.27 4.23
C LYS A 38 -9.82 16.42 4.09
N ALA A 39 -9.36 17.66 3.95
CA ALA A 39 -10.22 18.84 3.87
C ALA A 39 -11.07 18.89 2.59
N ASN A 40 -10.57 18.35 1.47
CA ASN A 40 -11.34 18.21 0.23
C ASN A 40 -11.96 16.81 0.08
N ASN A 41 -12.15 16.11 1.20
CA ASN A 41 -12.68 14.75 1.24
C ASN A 41 -11.92 13.79 0.32
N TRP A 42 -10.62 14.01 0.12
CA TRP A 42 -9.78 13.20 -0.76
C TRP A 42 -10.29 13.17 -2.22
N THR A 43 -10.93 14.24 -2.67
CA THR A 43 -11.49 14.37 -4.01
C THR A 43 -11.07 15.65 -4.72
N GLY A 44 -11.05 15.60 -6.05
CA GLY A 44 -10.83 16.76 -6.90
C GLY A 44 -10.90 16.45 -8.38
N SER A 45 -10.89 17.47 -9.23
CA SER A 45 -11.01 17.36 -10.68
C SER A 45 -9.99 18.25 -11.38
N PHE A 46 -9.57 17.80 -12.56
CA PHE A 46 -8.91 18.67 -13.53
C PHE A 46 -9.98 19.25 -14.44
N THR A 47 -10.01 20.57 -14.59
CA THR A 47 -10.93 21.28 -15.48
C THR A 47 -10.16 21.90 -16.65
N ASP A 48 -10.91 22.37 -17.64
CA ASP A 48 -10.38 23.14 -18.78
C ASP A 48 -9.28 22.35 -19.50
N LEU A 49 -9.67 21.15 -19.94
CA LEU A 49 -8.84 20.20 -20.68
C LEU A 49 -9.32 20.15 -22.12
N ASP A 50 -8.39 20.29 -23.06
CA ASP A 50 -8.70 20.11 -24.47
C ASP A 50 -9.12 18.67 -24.75
N GLU A 51 -10.15 18.47 -25.58
CA GLU A 51 -10.54 17.11 -25.99
C GLU A 51 -9.67 16.60 -27.15
N TYR A 52 -9.17 17.50 -28.00
CA TYR A 52 -8.41 17.19 -29.20
C TYR A 52 -7.13 18.01 -29.31
N LYS A 53 -6.07 17.40 -29.84
CA LYS A 53 -4.82 18.06 -30.21
C LYS A 53 -4.41 17.64 -31.63
N ALA A 54 -4.22 18.62 -32.51
CA ALA A 54 -3.89 18.38 -33.92
C ALA A 54 -4.83 17.37 -34.61
N GLY A 55 -6.14 17.48 -34.34
CA GLY A 55 -7.17 16.62 -34.93
C GLY A 55 -7.27 15.20 -34.35
N LYS A 56 -6.46 14.85 -33.33
CA LYS A 56 -6.54 13.56 -32.63
C LYS A 56 -7.10 13.75 -31.22
N LYS A 57 -7.94 12.80 -30.78
CA LYS A 57 -8.49 12.82 -29.43
C LYS A 57 -7.36 12.57 -28.41
N ILE A 58 -7.32 13.38 -27.35
CA ILE A 58 -6.32 13.25 -26.29
C ILE A 58 -6.76 12.16 -25.31
N VAL A 59 -5.84 11.28 -24.93
CA VAL A 59 -6.05 10.30 -23.87
C VAL A 59 -5.46 10.83 -22.57
N TYR A 60 -6.31 11.12 -21.60
CA TYR A 60 -5.88 11.57 -20.29
C TYR A 60 -5.68 10.40 -19.34
N THR A 61 -4.56 10.42 -18.62
CA THR A 61 -4.26 9.50 -17.51
C THR A 61 -3.72 10.29 -16.33
N ILE A 62 -3.57 9.65 -15.19
CA ILE A 62 -3.01 10.28 -13.99
C ILE A 62 -1.85 9.48 -13.42
N LYS A 63 -0.98 10.16 -12.67
CA LYS A 63 0.11 9.56 -11.90
C LYS A 63 0.12 10.17 -10.50
N GLU A 64 0.32 9.36 -9.49
CA GLU A 64 0.55 9.84 -8.13
C GLU A 64 2.05 10.02 -7.87
N GLU A 65 2.43 11.13 -7.21
CA GLU A 65 3.78 11.30 -6.66
C GLU A 65 4.01 10.35 -5.47
N PRO A 66 5.21 9.78 -5.29
CA PRO A 66 5.47 8.83 -4.20
C PRO A 66 5.04 9.38 -2.83
N VAL A 67 4.19 8.62 -2.14
CA VAL A 67 3.67 9.01 -0.81
C VAL A 67 4.65 8.72 0.33
N GLY A 68 5.64 7.86 0.09
CA GLY A 68 6.59 7.41 1.11
C GLY A 68 6.00 6.35 2.03
N ASN A 69 6.67 6.10 3.16
CA ASN A 69 6.21 5.19 4.22
C ASN A 69 5.69 3.83 3.69
N GLY A 70 6.38 3.23 2.72
CA GLY A 70 6.03 1.90 2.19
C GLY A 70 4.68 1.78 1.47
N TYR A 71 3.99 2.89 1.18
CA TYR A 71 2.73 2.85 0.44
C TYR A 71 2.95 2.48 -1.03
N LYS A 72 2.07 1.62 -1.55
CA LYS A 72 1.96 1.31 -2.98
C LYS A 72 0.68 1.92 -3.53
N SER A 73 0.77 2.58 -4.67
CA SER A 73 -0.37 3.21 -5.35
C SER A 73 -0.91 2.30 -6.44
N VAL A 74 -2.22 2.13 -6.47
CA VAL A 74 -2.99 1.47 -7.54
C VAL A 74 -3.97 2.49 -8.11
N ILE A 75 -3.98 2.65 -9.43
CA ILE A 75 -4.87 3.60 -10.12
C ILE A 75 -5.83 2.81 -11.00
N THR A 76 -7.12 3.09 -10.86
CA THR A 76 -8.19 2.48 -11.66
C THR A 76 -9.12 3.57 -12.23
N GLY A 77 -9.97 3.18 -13.18
CA GLY A 77 -10.90 4.09 -13.86
C GLY A 77 -10.30 4.76 -15.10
N ASN A 78 -11.00 5.77 -15.60
CA ASN A 78 -10.64 6.50 -16.84
C ASN A 78 -11.25 7.92 -16.83
N GLU A 79 -10.98 8.70 -17.86
CA GLU A 79 -11.43 10.09 -17.98
C GLU A 79 -12.97 10.24 -17.99
N LYS A 80 -13.71 9.23 -18.47
CA LYS A 80 -15.18 9.27 -18.53
C LYS A 80 -15.85 8.85 -17.22
N GLY A 81 -15.31 7.81 -16.56
CA GLY A 81 -15.82 7.27 -15.30
C GLY A 81 -15.20 7.90 -14.05
N GLY A 82 -14.16 8.72 -14.22
CA GLY A 82 -13.31 9.21 -13.14
C GLY A 82 -12.23 8.20 -12.75
N PHE A 83 -11.18 8.72 -12.12
CA PHE A 83 -10.08 7.92 -11.59
C PHE A 83 -10.21 7.72 -10.09
N VAL A 84 -9.90 6.51 -9.63
CA VAL A 84 -9.71 6.17 -8.21
C VAL A 84 -8.24 5.81 -7.99
N VAL A 85 -7.62 6.46 -7.01
CA VAL A 85 -6.25 6.17 -6.58
C VAL A 85 -6.34 5.49 -5.22
N THR A 86 -5.85 4.27 -5.09
CA THR A 86 -5.84 3.53 -3.82
C THR A 86 -4.42 3.36 -3.34
N ASN A 87 -4.14 3.84 -2.12
CA ASN A 87 -2.87 3.57 -1.45
C ASN A 87 -2.98 2.43 -0.47
N VAL A 88 -2.19 1.40 -0.72
CA VAL A 88 -2.12 0.20 0.10
C VAL A 88 -0.85 0.24 0.94
N ARG A 89 -0.97 0.01 2.24
CA ARG A 89 0.17 -0.20 3.14
C ARG A 89 0.05 -1.55 3.84
N THR A 90 1.12 -2.34 3.76
CA THR A 90 1.27 -3.52 4.59
C THR A 90 1.82 -3.08 5.95
N PRO A 91 1.16 -3.43 7.07
CA PRO A 91 1.63 -3.03 8.40
C PRO A 91 3.04 -3.51 8.69
N GLU A 92 3.83 -2.69 9.37
CA GLU A 92 5.12 -3.12 9.91
C GLU A 92 4.89 -4.10 11.08
N GLN A 93 5.59 -5.24 11.06
CA GLN A 93 5.57 -6.17 12.18
C GLN A 93 6.25 -5.52 13.39
N ARG A 94 5.46 -5.11 14.38
CA ARG A 94 5.99 -4.71 15.68
C ARG A 94 6.42 -5.97 16.43
N ILE A 95 7.73 -6.21 16.51
CA ILE A 95 8.26 -7.22 17.44
C ILE A 95 7.97 -6.70 18.85
N PRO A 96 7.17 -7.42 19.67
CA PRO A 96 6.94 -6.99 21.03
C PRO A 96 8.27 -6.99 21.78
N LYS A 97 8.60 -5.86 22.42
CA LYS A 97 9.69 -5.82 23.41
C LYS A 97 9.18 -6.45 24.70
N THR A 98 9.10 -7.77 24.75
CA THR A 98 8.94 -8.46 26.04
C THR A 98 10.26 -8.32 26.77
N GLY A 99 10.26 -7.47 27.81
CA GLY A 99 11.42 -7.23 28.65
C GLY A 99 11.84 -8.48 29.41
N ALA A 100 12.78 -9.21 28.85
CA ALA A 100 13.73 -10.04 29.59
C ALA A 100 15.01 -10.01 28.76
N GLY A 101 16.02 -9.28 29.22
CA GLY A 101 17.29 -9.19 28.51
C GLY A 101 17.93 -10.57 28.44
N SER A 102 18.04 -11.14 27.23
CA SER A 102 19.06 -12.09 26.79
C SER A 102 18.79 -12.52 25.33
N ASN A 103 19.82 -12.46 24.49
CA ASN A 103 19.80 -12.92 23.11
C ASN A 103 19.62 -14.45 23.04
N SER A 104 18.61 -14.94 22.31
CA SER A 104 18.70 -16.12 21.45
C SER A 104 17.35 -16.40 20.78
N ALA A 105 17.43 -16.98 19.59
CA ALA A 105 16.34 -17.34 18.69
C ALA A 105 15.07 -17.97 19.32
N LEU A 106 14.02 -18.00 18.48
CA LEU A 106 12.75 -18.75 18.59
C LEU A 106 11.63 -17.97 19.31
N TYR A 107 10.40 -17.86 18.81
CA TYR A 107 9.54 -18.94 18.31
C TYR A 107 8.51 -18.46 17.26
N THR A 108 8.23 -19.33 16.29
CA THR A 108 7.08 -19.33 15.37
C THR A 108 5.79 -19.68 16.11
N VAL A 109 4.71 -18.89 15.96
CA VAL A 109 3.36 -19.32 16.39
C VAL A 109 2.31 -19.06 15.31
N LEU A 110 1.82 -20.21 14.83
CA LEU A 110 0.56 -20.60 14.18
C LEU A 110 -0.58 -19.58 13.97
N LEU A 111 -0.99 -19.50 12.70
CA LEU A 111 -2.38 -19.54 12.23
C LEU A 111 -2.33 -20.40 10.95
N GLY A 112 -2.94 -21.57 10.76
CA GLY A 112 -4.13 -22.16 11.35
C GLY A 112 -5.01 -22.64 10.20
N LEU A 113 -4.60 -23.70 9.47
CA LEU A 113 -5.48 -24.42 8.53
C LEU A 113 -5.01 -25.88 8.35
N SER A 114 -5.94 -26.80 8.60
CA SER A 114 -5.94 -28.23 8.24
C SER A 114 -4.97 -29.15 8.98
N GLY A 115 -5.54 -30.22 9.51
CA GLY A 115 -4.87 -31.15 10.40
C GLY A 115 -3.79 -31.98 9.73
N THR A 116 -2.79 -32.32 10.51
CA THR A 116 -2.21 -33.67 10.56
C THR A 116 -1.64 -33.87 11.95
N VAL A 117 -2.20 -34.87 12.63
CA VAL A 117 -1.56 -35.54 13.76
C VAL A 117 -0.37 -36.31 13.20
N ILE A 118 0.84 -36.11 13.72
CA ILE A 118 1.87 -37.16 13.66
C ILE A 118 2.26 -37.53 15.09
N PHE A 119 1.73 -38.68 15.48
CA PHE A 119 2.17 -39.56 16.56
C PHE A 119 3.69 -39.80 16.50
N SER A 120 4.38 -39.36 17.56
CA SER A 120 5.20 -40.19 18.47
C SER A 120 6.19 -41.26 17.97
N VAL A 121 7.29 -41.35 18.76
CA VAL A 121 8.12 -42.53 19.12
C VAL A 121 9.39 -42.80 18.28
N PHE A 122 10.57 -42.60 18.89
CA PHE A 122 11.46 -43.72 19.24
C PHE A 122 12.54 -43.36 20.28
N ARG A 123 12.53 -44.07 21.41
CA ARG A 123 13.61 -44.18 22.41
C ARG A 123 14.83 -44.92 21.84
N ARG A 124 16.06 -44.42 22.03
CA ARG A 124 17.32 -45.17 22.34
C ARG A 124 18.51 -44.19 22.27
N LYS A 125 19.61 -44.21 23.03
CA LYS A 125 20.09 -44.79 24.30
C LYS A 125 21.58 -44.34 24.42
N ARG A 126 21.97 -43.83 25.60
CA ARG A 126 23.32 -43.82 26.24
C ARG A 126 24.58 -43.22 25.57
N LYS A 127 25.23 -42.35 26.38
CA LYS A 127 26.67 -42.23 26.78
C LYS A 127 27.69 -41.89 25.66
N GLU A 128 28.76 -41.09 25.80
CA GLU A 128 29.69 -40.67 26.87
C GLU A 128 30.30 -39.28 26.52
N ASN A 129 30.81 -38.40 27.41
CA ASN A 129 32.18 -38.23 28.00
C ASN A 129 32.29 -36.68 28.25
N LEU A 130 32.97 -36.06 29.22
CA LEU A 130 33.94 -36.41 30.27
C LEU A 130 33.42 -35.99 31.66
#